data_AF-A0A9J8A3Z6-F1
#
_entry.id   AF-A0A9J8A3Z6-F1
#
_cell.length_a   1.000
_cell.length_b   1.000
_cell.length_c   1.000
_cell.angle_alpha   90.00
_cell.angle_beta   90.00
_cell.angle_gamma   90.00
#
_symmetry.space_group_name_H-M   'P 1'
#
loop_
_entity.id
_entity.type
_entity.pdbx_description
1 polymer ?
#
loop_
_entity_poly.entity_id
_entity_poly.type
_entity_poly.pdbx_seq_one_letter_code
_entity_poly.pdbx_strand_id
1 'polypeptide(L)'
;MSVFFYFLLFLGDLIHQLGKYIESITIIYDCEGLGMKHLWKPAVEVYGEILTMFEENYPESLKKVLLIKAPKLFPIAYNLVKHFLREETRQKIAVLGSNWKEVLRNYVDADQLPAVYGGSMTDPDGDPLCKTMLRYGGVVPKSYYVRDSIKMKYDQCITISRGSSYQLDYEVLFPNCVLRWQFASEGSDIGFGLFLKTKGNETKKVEAMQAILPSERYNSHLVPEDGSYTCEEPGIYVVRFDNTYSVLHSKKVSFTVDVLLPEGHTGKQA
;
A
#
# COMPACT_ATOMS: atom_id res chain seq x y z
N MET A 1 -4.19 4.27 16.92
CA MET A 1 -5.06 4.22 18.13
C MET A 1 -5.45 5.60 18.65
N SER A 2 -4.54 6.59 18.72
CA SER A 2 -4.86 7.95 19.21
C SER A 2 -5.88 8.73 18.34
N VAL A 3 -5.87 8.56 17.02
CA VAL A 3 -6.80 9.24 16.10
C VAL A 3 -8.26 8.82 16.33
N PHE A 4 -8.49 7.56 16.71
CA PHE A 4 -9.84 7.00 16.82
C PHE A 4 -10.56 7.36 18.14
N PHE A 5 -9.83 7.33 19.27
CA PHE A 5 -10.36 7.83 20.54
C PHE A 5 -10.78 9.29 20.45
N TYR A 6 -10.08 10.07 19.62
CA TYR A 6 -10.41 11.47 19.36
C TYR A 6 -11.74 11.63 18.62
N PHE A 7 -12.06 10.77 17.64
CA PHE A 7 -13.33 10.81 16.90
C PHE A 7 -14.56 10.46 17.74
N LEU A 8 -14.46 9.47 18.64
CA LEU A 8 -15.55 9.09 19.54
C LEU A 8 -15.83 10.17 20.61
N LEU A 9 -14.78 10.75 21.18
CA LEU A 9 -14.91 11.88 22.11
C LEU A 9 -15.54 13.10 21.39
N PHE A 10 -15.12 13.37 20.15
CA PHE A 10 -15.67 14.45 19.34
C PHE A 10 -17.18 14.29 19.03
N LEU A 11 -17.65 13.07 18.75
CA LEU A 11 -19.08 12.80 18.58
C LEU A 11 -19.89 13.02 19.86
N GLY A 12 -19.38 12.55 21.01
CA GLY A 12 -20.00 12.77 22.31
C GLY A 12 -20.13 14.26 22.63
N ASP A 13 -19.05 15.02 22.41
CA ASP A 13 -19.03 16.47 22.64
C ASP A 13 -20.00 17.22 21.70
N LEU A 14 -20.07 16.82 20.42
CA LEU A 14 -20.99 17.42 19.45
C LEU A 14 -22.47 17.17 19.79
N ILE A 15 -22.82 15.98 20.29
CA ILE A 15 -24.20 15.67 20.74
C ILE A 15 -24.59 16.62 21.88
N HIS A 16 -23.69 16.83 22.84
CA HIS A 16 -23.92 17.75 23.95
C HIS A 16 -24.03 19.21 23.50
N GLN A 17 -23.23 19.64 22.53
CA GLN A 17 -23.26 21.02 22.02
C GLN A 17 -24.48 21.32 21.15
N LEU A 18 -24.92 20.39 20.31
CA LEU A 18 -25.98 20.62 19.33
C LEU A 18 -27.38 20.25 19.85
N GLY A 19 -27.47 19.56 21.00
CA GLY A 19 -28.73 19.15 21.62
C GLY A 19 -29.56 18.21 20.72
N LYS A 20 -28.90 17.51 19.80
CA LYS A 20 -29.49 16.59 18.84
C LYS A 20 -28.65 15.34 18.72
N TYR A 21 -29.30 14.22 18.42
CA TYR A 21 -28.62 12.95 18.25
C TYR A 21 -27.80 12.95 16.96
N ILE A 22 -26.50 12.64 17.07
CA ILE A 22 -25.57 12.50 15.95
C ILE A 22 -25.14 11.04 15.94
N GLU A 23 -25.60 10.31 14.94
CA GLU A 23 -25.42 8.86 14.89
C GLU A 23 -24.41 8.40 13.84
N SER A 24 -23.96 9.30 12.97
CA SER A 24 -23.12 8.92 11.84
C SER A 24 -22.05 9.95 11.47
N ILE A 25 -20.95 9.45 10.91
CA ILE A 25 -19.79 10.25 10.49
C ILE A 25 -19.61 10.27 8.98
N THR A 26 -19.13 11.40 8.45
CA THR A 26 -18.60 11.50 7.09
C THR A 26 -17.09 11.57 7.14
N ILE A 27 -16.40 10.71 6.40
CA ILE A 27 -14.95 10.66 6.33
C ILE A 27 -14.51 11.26 4.99
N ILE A 28 -13.65 12.29 5.03
CA ILE A 28 -12.92 12.75 3.85
C ILE A 28 -11.57 12.05 3.89
N TYR A 29 -11.28 11.24 2.86
CA TYR A 29 -10.07 10.43 2.79
C TYR A 29 -9.18 10.95 1.66
N ASP A 30 -8.11 11.64 2.05
CA ASP A 30 -7.15 12.20 1.10
C ASP A 30 -6.15 11.12 0.65
N CYS A 31 -6.21 10.76 -0.63
CA CYS A 31 -5.32 9.77 -1.24
C CYS A 31 -4.14 10.41 -1.98
N GLU A 32 -3.94 11.72 -1.89
CA GLU A 32 -2.78 12.36 -2.50
C GLU A 32 -1.48 11.76 -1.94
N GLY A 33 -0.57 11.40 -2.85
CA GLY A 33 0.69 10.75 -2.50
C GLY A 33 0.57 9.25 -2.17
N LEU A 34 -0.61 8.63 -2.27
CA LEU A 34 -0.75 7.17 -2.24
C LEU A 34 0.17 6.57 -3.32
N GLY A 35 0.94 5.56 -2.90
CA GLY A 35 2.10 5.07 -3.64
C GLY A 35 2.58 3.75 -3.07
N MET A 36 3.56 3.13 -3.74
CA MET A 36 4.03 1.76 -3.46
C MET A 36 4.42 1.49 -1.99
N LYS A 37 5.01 2.47 -1.31
CA LYS A 37 5.37 2.38 0.12
C LYS A 37 4.17 2.04 1.03
N HIS A 38 2.95 2.36 0.62
CA HIS A 38 1.73 2.08 1.37
C HIS A 38 1.19 0.66 1.14
N LEU A 39 1.72 -0.06 0.14
CA LEU A 39 1.34 -1.46 -0.15
C LEU A 39 2.23 -2.47 0.58
N TRP A 40 3.14 -1.98 1.43
CA TRP A 40 3.99 -2.81 2.29
C TRP A 40 3.11 -3.71 3.16
N LYS A 41 3.34 -5.03 3.09
CA LYS A 41 2.43 -6.04 3.64
C LYS A 41 2.12 -5.82 5.13
N PRO A 42 3.10 -5.57 6.03
CA PRO A 42 2.80 -5.26 7.42
C PRO A 42 1.91 -4.03 7.63
N ALA A 43 2.08 -2.97 6.82
CA ALA A 43 1.23 -1.78 6.92
C ALA A 43 -0.21 -2.08 6.46
N VAL A 44 -0.37 -2.86 5.39
CA VAL A 44 -1.67 -3.31 4.88
C VAL A 44 -2.39 -4.20 5.89
N GLU A 45 -1.67 -5.12 6.54
CA GLU A 45 -2.21 -5.99 7.59
C GLU A 45 -2.73 -5.18 8.78
N VAL A 46 -1.92 -4.25 9.30
CA VAL A 46 -2.33 -3.34 10.39
C VAL A 46 -3.54 -2.50 10.00
N TYR A 47 -3.58 -1.99 8.77
CA TYR A 47 -4.73 -1.22 8.29
C TYR A 47 -5.99 -2.08 8.18
N GLY A 48 -5.86 -3.34 7.74
CA GLY A 48 -6.93 -4.32 7.70
C GLY A 48 -7.50 -4.67 9.08
N GLU A 49 -6.64 -4.83 10.08
CA GLU A 49 -7.05 -5.02 11.48
C GLU A 49 -7.84 -3.82 12.00
N ILE A 50 -7.39 -2.60 11.68
CA ILE A 50 -8.11 -1.37 12.04
C ILE A 50 -9.50 -1.38 11.39
N LEU A 51 -9.61 -1.63 10.09
CA LEU A 51 -10.89 -1.67 9.38
C LEU A 51 -11.84 -2.74 9.95
N THR A 52 -11.32 -3.94 10.23
CA THR A 52 -12.09 -5.02 10.86
C THR A 52 -12.64 -4.58 12.22
N MET A 53 -11.79 -3.96 13.05
CA MET A 53 -12.21 -3.43 14.35
C MET A 53 -13.34 -2.40 14.20
N PHE A 54 -13.26 -1.50 13.21
CA PHE A 54 -14.33 -0.54 12.93
C PHE A 54 -15.65 -1.22 12.55
N GLU A 55 -15.61 -2.18 11.63
CA GLU A 55 -16.80 -2.91 11.15
C GLU A 55 -17.47 -3.75 12.24
N GLU A 56 -16.68 -4.32 13.14
CA GLU A 56 -17.19 -5.16 14.22
C GLU A 56 -17.77 -4.36 15.39
N ASN A 57 -17.18 -3.21 15.73
CA ASN A 57 -17.51 -2.48 16.96
C ASN A 57 -18.36 -1.22 16.72
N TYR A 58 -18.40 -0.69 15.50
CA TYR A 58 -19.12 0.55 15.17
C TYR A 58 -20.00 0.36 13.92
N PRO A 59 -20.90 -0.64 13.93
CA PRO A 59 -21.83 -0.83 12.81
C PRO A 59 -22.70 0.41 12.63
N GLU A 60 -23.09 0.69 11.39
CA GLU A 60 -24.01 1.77 11.00
C GLU A 60 -23.55 3.22 11.33
N SER A 61 -22.43 3.39 12.03
CA SER A 61 -21.89 4.70 12.43
C SER A 61 -21.29 5.49 11.26
N LEU A 62 -21.15 4.89 10.08
CA LEU A 62 -20.61 5.54 8.89
C LEU A 62 -21.75 6.04 7.99
N LYS A 63 -21.74 7.33 7.64
CA LYS A 63 -22.65 7.94 6.66
C LYS A 63 -22.09 7.86 5.24
N LYS A 64 -20.85 8.31 5.05
CA LYS A 64 -20.19 8.39 3.73
C LYS A 64 -18.66 8.44 3.87
N VAL A 65 -17.95 7.85 2.91
CA VAL A 65 -16.49 8.06 2.73
C VAL A 65 -16.28 8.75 1.39
N LEU A 66 -15.64 9.91 1.40
CA LEU A 66 -15.35 10.74 0.24
C LEU A 66 -13.84 10.68 -0.04
N LEU A 67 -13.45 9.84 -0.99
CA LEU A 67 -12.05 9.70 -1.42
C LEU A 67 -11.71 10.81 -2.40
N ILE A 68 -10.69 11.60 -2.10
CA ILE A 68 -10.23 12.71 -2.94
C ILE A 68 -8.82 12.44 -3.45
N LYS A 69 -8.50 13.00 -4.62
CA LYS A 69 -7.15 12.94 -5.22
C LYS A 69 -6.59 11.50 -5.33
N ALA A 70 -7.47 10.54 -5.59
CA ALA A 70 -7.09 9.13 -5.75
C ALA A 70 -6.21 8.92 -6.99
N PRO A 71 -4.97 8.41 -6.85
CA PRO A 71 -4.09 8.16 -7.99
C PRO A 71 -4.45 6.86 -8.72
N LYS A 72 -3.78 6.59 -9.86
CA LYS A 72 -3.95 5.35 -10.63
C LYS A 72 -3.70 4.07 -9.83
N LEU A 73 -2.93 4.16 -8.74
CA LEU A 73 -2.64 3.03 -7.84
C LEU A 73 -3.83 2.67 -6.92
N PHE A 74 -4.81 3.58 -6.75
CA PHE A 74 -5.91 3.40 -5.81
C PHE A 74 -6.68 2.07 -5.97
N PRO A 75 -7.04 1.61 -7.19
CA PRO A 75 -7.77 0.35 -7.36
C PRO A 75 -7.02 -0.87 -6.79
N ILE A 76 -5.68 -0.86 -6.81
CA ILE A 76 -4.87 -1.92 -6.21
C ILE A 76 -4.91 -1.83 -4.69
N ALA A 77 -4.66 -0.64 -4.15
CA ALA A 77 -4.71 -0.41 -2.70
C ALA A 77 -6.09 -0.77 -2.12
N TYR A 78 -7.16 -0.40 -2.82
CA TYR A 78 -8.52 -0.73 -2.42
C TYR A 78 -8.79 -2.24 -2.50
N ASN A 79 -8.31 -2.92 -3.55
CA ASN A 79 -8.45 -4.38 -3.67
C ASN A 79 -7.78 -5.14 -2.50
N LEU A 80 -6.67 -4.60 -1.95
CA LEU A 80 -6.01 -5.17 -0.78
C LEU A 80 -6.83 -5.05 0.50
N VAL A 81 -7.67 -4.01 0.64
CA VAL A 81 -8.34 -3.72 1.93
C VAL A 81 -9.84 -3.94 1.90
N LYS A 82 -10.45 -4.02 0.71
CA LYS A 82 -11.92 -4.11 0.57
C LYS A 82 -12.53 -5.34 1.24
N HIS A 83 -11.77 -6.43 1.37
CA HIS A 83 -12.27 -7.66 1.99
C HIS A 83 -12.47 -7.52 3.50
N PHE A 84 -11.84 -6.51 4.14
CA PHE A 84 -12.11 -6.13 5.53
C PHE A 84 -13.38 -5.27 5.67
N LEU A 85 -13.93 -4.76 4.55
CA LEU A 85 -15.11 -3.89 4.55
C LEU A 85 -16.37 -4.69 4.24
N ARG A 86 -17.45 -4.43 4.97
CA ARG A 86 -18.79 -4.96 4.69
C ARG A 86 -19.38 -4.29 3.45
N GLU A 87 -20.33 -4.98 2.81
CA GLU A 87 -20.96 -4.49 1.58
C GLU A 87 -21.62 -3.11 1.77
N GLU A 88 -22.29 -2.90 2.91
CA GLU A 88 -22.90 -1.61 3.26
C GLU A 88 -21.87 -0.47 3.32
N THR A 89 -20.71 -0.72 3.94
CA THR A 89 -19.60 0.24 4.00
C THR A 89 -19.05 0.53 2.61
N ARG A 90 -18.88 -0.49 1.76
CA ARG A 90 -18.42 -0.32 0.38
C ARG A 90 -19.36 0.58 -0.43
N GLN A 91 -20.68 0.44 -0.25
CA GLN A 91 -21.67 1.29 -0.91
C GLN A 91 -21.63 2.76 -0.46
N LYS A 92 -21.10 3.03 0.74
CA LYS A 92 -20.92 4.38 1.28
C LYS A 92 -19.65 5.06 0.77
N ILE A 93 -18.75 4.34 0.10
CA ILE A 93 -17.52 4.90 -0.48
C ILE A 93 -17.83 5.59 -1.82
N ALA A 94 -17.35 6.82 -1.98
CA ALA A 94 -17.41 7.57 -3.23
C ALA A 94 -16.01 8.09 -3.59
N VAL A 95 -15.51 7.69 -4.76
CA VAL A 95 -14.27 8.22 -5.35
C VAL A 95 -14.61 9.48 -6.13
N LEU A 96 -14.07 10.61 -5.71
CA LEU A 96 -14.37 11.91 -6.30
C LEU A 96 -13.39 12.26 -7.44
N GLY A 97 -13.92 12.91 -8.48
CA GLY A 97 -13.15 13.38 -9.63
C GLY A 97 -12.41 14.69 -9.37
N SER A 98 -12.00 15.38 -10.45
CA SER A 98 -11.26 16.65 -10.38
C SER A 98 -12.04 17.77 -9.69
N ASN A 99 -13.37 17.72 -9.69
CA ASN A 99 -14.25 18.68 -9.02
C ASN A 99 -14.49 18.37 -7.53
N TRP A 100 -13.63 17.56 -6.90
CA TRP A 100 -13.81 17.13 -5.51
C TRP A 100 -14.07 18.27 -4.52
N LYS A 101 -13.43 19.45 -4.67
CA LYS A 101 -13.67 20.62 -3.80
C LYS A 101 -15.12 21.14 -3.87
N GLU A 102 -15.74 21.11 -5.03
CA GLU A 102 -17.14 21.49 -5.21
C GLU A 102 -18.05 20.45 -4.57
N VAL A 103 -17.74 19.17 -4.79
CA VAL A 103 -18.52 18.06 -4.24
C VAL A 103 -18.46 18.06 -2.70
N LEU A 104 -17.29 18.28 -2.08
CA LEU A 104 -17.15 18.34 -0.62
C LEU A 104 -18.05 19.41 0.02
N ARG A 105 -18.22 20.57 -0.65
CA ARG A 105 -19.09 21.66 -0.17
C ARG A 105 -20.58 21.32 -0.17
N ASN A 106 -21.00 20.26 -0.85
CA ASN A 106 -22.37 19.73 -0.75
C ASN A 106 -22.60 18.90 0.53
N TYR A 107 -21.52 18.52 1.22
CA TYR A 107 -21.56 17.67 2.42
C TYR A 107 -21.15 18.40 3.69
N VAL A 108 -20.32 19.44 3.58
CA VAL A 108 -19.75 20.18 4.72
C VAL A 108 -19.87 21.67 4.43
N ASP A 109 -20.42 22.42 5.39
CA ASP A 109 -20.52 23.88 5.32
C ASP A 109 -19.13 24.51 5.17
N ALA A 110 -19.06 25.62 4.44
CA ALA A 110 -17.79 26.22 4.06
C ALA A 110 -16.94 26.65 5.26
N ASP A 111 -17.54 27.12 6.35
CA ASP A 111 -16.88 27.51 7.60
C ASP A 111 -16.42 26.32 8.45
N GLN A 112 -16.92 25.12 8.15
CA GLN A 112 -16.56 23.86 8.82
C GLN A 112 -15.53 23.02 8.03
N LEU A 113 -15.23 23.42 6.80
CA LEU A 113 -14.28 22.75 5.91
C LEU A 113 -12.96 23.55 5.80
N PRO A 114 -11.78 22.93 6.03
CA PRO A 114 -10.50 23.59 5.83
C PRO A 114 -10.36 24.21 4.44
N ALA A 115 -9.78 25.40 4.37
CA ALA A 115 -9.60 26.14 3.13
C ALA A 115 -8.79 25.34 2.09
N VAL A 116 -7.81 24.53 2.52
CA VAL A 116 -7.08 23.63 1.61
C VAL A 116 -8.01 22.64 0.88
N TYR A 117 -9.10 22.22 1.52
CA TYR A 117 -10.11 21.31 0.96
C TYR A 117 -11.28 22.01 0.27
N GLY A 118 -11.22 23.34 0.12
CA GLY A 118 -12.21 24.13 -0.63
C GLY A 118 -13.27 24.84 0.23
N GLY A 119 -13.11 24.85 1.56
CA GLY A 119 -13.92 25.68 2.45
C GLY A 119 -13.26 27.03 2.77
N SER A 120 -13.50 27.53 3.97
CA SER A 120 -13.06 28.82 4.50
C SER A 120 -12.44 28.74 5.89
N MET A 121 -12.44 27.56 6.52
CA MET A 121 -11.82 27.36 7.82
C MET A 121 -10.28 27.46 7.72
N THR A 122 -9.68 28.19 8.65
CA THR A 122 -8.23 28.30 8.84
C THR A 122 -7.89 28.19 10.32
N ASP A 123 -6.62 27.93 10.64
CA ASP A 123 -6.13 28.12 12.01
C ASP A 123 -6.21 29.62 12.43
N PRO A 124 -6.07 29.95 13.73
CA PRO A 124 -6.08 31.34 14.21
C PRO A 124 -5.01 32.24 13.58
N ASP A 125 -3.92 31.66 13.08
CA ASP A 125 -2.84 32.35 12.37
C ASP A 125 -3.09 32.46 10.85
N GLY A 126 -4.22 31.94 10.37
CA GLY A 126 -4.59 31.93 8.96
C GLY A 126 -4.08 30.72 8.16
N ASP A 127 -3.44 29.72 8.78
CA ASP A 127 -2.98 28.53 8.04
C ASP A 127 -4.19 27.75 7.46
N PRO A 128 -4.31 27.62 6.12
CA PRO A 128 -5.42 26.92 5.47
C PRO A 128 -5.40 25.40 5.67
N LEU A 129 -4.34 24.85 6.25
CA LEU A 129 -4.20 23.43 6.56
C LEU A 129 -4.87 23.04 7.88
N CYS A 130 -5.24 24.00 8.73
CA CYS A 130 -5.83 23.72 10.04
C CYS A 130 -5.01 22.71 10.87
N LYS A 131 -3.69 22.91 10.97
CA LYS A 131 -2.74 22.00 11.63
C LYS A 131 -2.96 21.87 13.13
N THR A 132 -3.66 22.82 13.75
CA THR A 132 -4.07 22.69 15.15
C THR A 132 -4.98 21.48 15.37
N MET A 133 -5.84 21.17 14.38
CA MET A 133 -6.79 20.05 14.41
C MET A 133 -6.35 18.85 13.58
N LEU A 134 -5.70 19.09 12.44
CA LEU A 134 -5.31 18.04 11.48
C LEU A 134 -3.82 17.70 11.56
N ARG A 135 -3.50 16.42 11.47
CA ARG A 135 -2.13 15.92 11.39
C ARG A 135 -1.84 15.44 9.97
N TYR A 136 -0.80 16.00 9.36
CA TYR A 136 -0.39 15.69 7.97
C TYR A 136 0.73 14.64 7.88
N GLY A 137 1.04 13.97 8.99
CA GLY A 137 2.11 12.97 9.05
C GLY A 137 3.50 13.58 8.84
N GLY A 138 4.41 12.77 8.30
CA GLY A 138 5.80 13.14 8.05
C GLY A 138 6.73 11.93 8.14
N VAL A 139 8.02 12.16 7.86
CA VAL A 139 9.05 11.12 8.07
C VAL A 139 9.28 10.97 9.56
N VAL A 140 9.11 9.75 10.09
CA VAL A 140 9.38 9.45 11.50
C VAL A 140 10.90 9.52 11.73
N PRO A 141 11.40 10.36 12.66
CA PRO A 141 12.83 10.44 12.94
C PRO A 141 13.38 9.09 13.45
N LYS A 142 14.59 8.71 13.01
CA LYS A 142 15.22 7.43 13.36
C LYS A 142 15.40 7.23 14.87
N SER A 143 15.48 8.30 15.65
CA SER A 143 15.56 8.24 17.11
C SER A 143 14.32 7.59 17.76
N TYR A 144 13.19 7.53 17.08
CA TYR A 144 11.98 6.84 17.55
C TYR A 144 11.93 5.35 17.20
N TYR A 145 12.93 4.85 16.46
CA TYR A 145 12.91 3.47 15.98
C TYR A 145 13.34 2.55 17.13
N VAL A 146 12.49 1.58 17.45
CA VAL A 146 12.76 0.57 18.49
C VAL A 146 13.34 -0.72 17.90
N ARG A 147 13.32 -0.86 16.58
CA ARG A 147 13.85 -1.98 15.80
C ARG A 147 14.08 -1.55 14.37
N ASP A 148 15.08 -2.12 13.72
CA ASP A 148 15.41 -1.84 12.31
C ASP A 148 14.57 -2.68 11.34
N SER A 149 14.05 -3.82 11.79
CA SER A 149 13.22 -4.72 10.98
C SER A 149 12.19 -5.47 11.82
N ILE A 150 11.17 -6.01 11.15
CA ILE A 150 10.13 -6.87 11.74
C ILE A 150 10.39 -8.30 11.29
N LYS A 151 10.19 -9.29 12.17
CA LYS A 151 10.26 -10.70 11.78
C LYS A 151 9.17 -11.01 10.75
N MET A 152 9.57 -11.25 9.51
CA MET A 152 8.69 -11.63 8.42
C MET A 152 8.50 -13.15 8.39
N LYS A 153 7.32 -13.59 7.96
CA LYS A 153 7.11 -14.96 7.47
C LYS A 153 7.17 -14.94 5.95
N TYR A 154 7.85 -15.92 5.37
CA TYR A 154 8.01 -16.07 3.92
C TYR A 154 7.25 -17.30 3.45
N ASP A 155 6.72 -17.24 2.23
CA ASP A 155 5.93 -18.33 1.67
C ASP A 155 6.82 -19.43 1.07
N GLN A 156 8.03 -19.08 0.64
CA GLN A 156 8.98 -19.98 0.00
C GLN A 156 10.35 -19.91 0.67
N CYS A 157 11.08 -21.03 0.65
CA CYS A 157 12.46 -21.12 1.09
C CYS A 157 13.22 -22.08 0.17
N ILE A 158 14.29 -21.61 -0.46
CA ILE A 158 15.07 -22.36 -1.44
C ILE A 158 16.56 -22.28 -1.14
N THR A 159 17.32 -23.25 -1.65
CA THR A 159 18.79 -23.22 -1.64
C THR A 159 19.30 -23.09 -3.07
N ILE A 160 20.01 -21.99 -3.35
CA ILE A 160 20.61 -21.72 -4.65
C ILE A 160 22.07 -22.16 -4.60
N SER A 161 22.41 -23.19 -5.37
CA SER A 161 23.78 -23.69 -5.50
C SER A 161 24.75 -22.60 -5.95
N ARG A 162 26.03 -22.76 -5.59
CA ARG A 162 27.11 -21.90 -6.10
C ARG A 162 27.12 -21.83 -7.62
N GLY A 163 27.46 -20.68 -8.19
CA GLY A 163 27.52 -20.51 -9.65
C GLY A 163 26.15 -20.60 -10.36
N SER A 164 25.04 -20.61 -9.62
CA SER A 164 23.69 -20.81 -10.16
C SER A 164 22.75 -19.64 -9.83
N SER A 165 21.57 -19.64 -10.42
CA SER A 165 20.50 -18.67 -10.13
C SER A 165 19.13 -19.34 -10.13
N TYR A 166 18.18 -18.73 -9.44
CA TYR A 166 16.79 -19.16 -9.43
C TYR A 166 15.91 -18.06 -10.03
N GLN A 167 14.92 -18.45 -10.85
CA GLN A 167 14.05 -17.53 -11.58
C GLN A 167 12.59 -17.92 -11.37
N LEU A 168 11.73 -16.91 -11.23
CA LEU A 168 10.27 -17.04 -11.20
C LEU A 168 9.69 -16.20 -12.33
N ASP A 169 8.88 -16.85 -13.16
CA ASP A 169 8.21 -16.21 -14.28
C ASP A 169 6.77 -15.85 -13.87
N TYR A 170 6.41 -14.58 -13.97
CA TYR A 170 5.07 -14.07 -13.73
C TYR A 170 4.48 -13.53 -15.04
N GLU A 171 3.54 -14.28 -15.60
CA GLU A 171 2.77 -13.83 -16.76
C GLU A 171 1.72 -12.80 -16.33
N VAL A 172 1.97 -11.54 -16.66
CA VAL A 172 1.07 -10.42 -16.41
C VAL A 172 0.24 -10.19 -17.67
N LEU A 173 -1.05 -10.49 -17.58
CA LEU A 173 -1.99 -10.36 -18.70
C LEU A 173 -2.61 -8.95 -18.80
N PHE A 174 -2.64 -8.22 -17.69
CA PHE A 174 -3.28 -6.91 -17.59
C PHE A 174 -2.26 -5.84 -17.19
N PRO A 175 -2.28 -4.68 -17.86
CA PRO A 175 -1.41 -3.58 -17.48
C PRO A 175 -1.79 -3.03 -16.10
N ASN A 176 -0.85 -2.32 -15.49
CA ASN A 176 -0.97 -1.68 -14.18
C ASN A 176 -1.13 -2.63 -12.99
N CYS A 177 -0.78 -3.92 -13.13
CA CYS A 177 -0.62 -4.80 -11.97
C CYS A 177 0.61 -4.39 -11.15
N VAL A 178 0.66 -4.76 -9.88
CA VAL A 178 1.84 -4.51 -9.04
C VAL A 178 2.48 -5.82 -8.63
N LEU A 179 3.69 -6.06 -9.12
CA LEU A 179 4.53 -7.14 -8.62
C LEU A 179 5.24 -6.63 -7.36
N ARG A 180 5.04 -7.28 -6.21
CA ARG A 180 5.78 -6.97 -4.98
C ARG A 180 6.56 -8.18 -4.51
N TRP A 181 7.69 -7.94 -3.89
CA TRP A 181 8.55 -8.98 -3.36
C TRP A 181 9.07 -8.61 -1.99
N GLN A 182 9.43 -9.65 -1.26
CA GLN A 182 10.20 -9.55 -0.05
C GLN A 182 11.08 -10.78 0.09
N PHE A 183 12.32 -10.61 0.51
CA PHE A 183 13.24 -11.73 0.70
C PHE A 183 14.29 -11.46 1.78
N ALA A 184 14.79 -12.56 2.35
CA ALA A 184 15.96 -12.57 3.20
C ALA A 184 16.83 -13.77 2.84
N SER A 185 18.14 -13.63 3.06
CA SER A 185 19.12 -14.68 2.83
C SER A 185 19.75 -15.11 4.15
N GLU A 186 20.18 -16.37 4.26
CA GLU A 186 20.85 -16.85 5.46
C GLU A 186 22.37 -16.56 5.39
N GLY A 187 22.85 -15.75 6.34
CA GLY A 187 24.28 -15.58 6.65
C GLY A 187 25.16 -14.97 5.55
N SER A 188 24.61 -14.56 4.42
CA SER A 188 25.37 -13.95 3.33
C SER A 188 24.47 -13.10 2.45
N ASP A 189 25.06 -12.30 1.57
CA ASP A 189 24.32 -11.52 0.58
C ASP A 189 23.62 -12.39 -0.48
N ILE A 190 22.80 -11.83 -1.36
CA ILE A 190 22.26 -12.51 -2.54
C ILE A 190 22.09 -11.49 -3.67
N GLY A 191 22.31 -11.91 -4.92
CA GLY A 191 21.96 -11.10 -6.08
C GLY A 191 20.45 -11.09 -6.29
N PHE A 192 19.84 -9.95 -6.57
CA PHE A 192 18.42 -9.86 -6.91
C PHE A 192 18.21 -8.91 -8.08
N GLY A 193 17.30 -9.24 -8.99
CA GLY A 193 16.90 -8.38 -10.10
C GLY A 193 15.53 -8.73 -10.66
N LEU A 194 14.96 -7.79 -11.43
CA LEU A 194 13.67 -7.91 -12.10
C LEU A 194 13.84 -7.64 -13.60
N PHE A 195 13.30 -8.52 -14.43
CA PHE A 195 13.47 -8.47 -15.88
C PHE A 195 12.13 -8.64 -16.61
N LEU A 196 12.06 -8.19 -17.86
CA LEU A 196 10.95 -8.44 -18.79
C LEU A 196 11.45 -9.29 -19.95
N LYS A 197 10.76 -10.40 -20.25
CA LYS A 197 11.06 -11.19 -21.45
C LYS A 197 10.59 -10.45 -22.70
N THR A 198 11.50 -10.20 -23.64
CA THR A 198 11.18 -9.63 -24.94
C THR A 198 10.53 -10.68 -25.86
N LYS A 199 9.53 -10.28 -26.66
CA LYS A 199 8.86 -11.18 -27.63
C LYS A 199 9.90 -11.82 -28.57
N GLY A 200 9.98 -13.15 -28.57
CA GLY A 200 10.89 -13.96 -29.39
C GLY A 200 11.95 -14.77 -28.63
N ASN A 201 12.11 -14.56 -27.31
CA ASN A 201 13.06 -15.31 -26.49
C ASN A 201 12.36 -16.36 -25.61
N GLU A 202 12.23 -17.58 -26.13
CA GLU A 202 11.98 -18.77 -25.30
C GLU A 202 13.22 -19.17 -24.47
N THR A 203 14.35 -18.48 -24.64
CA THR A 203 15.61 -18.80 -23.94
C THR A 203 15.65 -18.26 -22.52
N LYS A 204 16.08 -19.11 -21.57
CA LYS A 204 16.30 -18.79 -20.14
C LYS A 204 17.49 -17.84 -19.87
N LYS A 205 18.10 -17.25 -20.91
CA LYS A 205 19.32 -16.44 -20.76
C LYS A 205 18.97 -14.99 -20.42
N VAL A 206 19.49 -14.52 -19.30
CA VAL A 206 19.23 -13.18 -18.75
C VAL A 206 19.77 -12.05 -19.62
N GLU A 207 20.89 -12.31 -20.32
CA GLU A 207 21.51 -11.38 -21.27
C GLU A 207 20.58 -10.93 -22.40
N ALA A 208 19.53 -11.72 -22.68
CA ALA A 208 18.57 -11.47 -23.74
C ALA A 208 17.24 -10.87 -23.21
N MET A 209 17.14 -10.61 -21.91
CA MET A 209 15.96 -10.01 -21.27
C MET A 209 16.19 -8.51 -21.04
N GLN A 210 15.12 -7.72 -21.05
CA GLN A 210 15.17 -6.31 -20.68
C GLN A 210 15.25 -6.19 -19.15
N ALA A 211 16.31 -5.56 -18.63
CA ALA A 211 16.43 -5.29 -17.21
C ALA A 211 15.49 -4.15 -16.80
N ILE A 212 14.56 -4.45 -15.87
CA ILE A 212 13.75 -3.44 -15.19
C ILE A 212 14.49 -2.96 -13.95
N LEU A 213 14.91 -3.92 -13.12
CA LEU A 213 15.82 -3.72 -12.01
C LEU A 213 17.07 -4.58 -12.30
N PRO A 214 18.21 -3.96 -12.64
CA PRO A 214 19.46 -4.67 -12.82
C PRO A 214 19.80 -5.52 -11.60
N SER A 215 20.52 -6.63 -11.81
CA SER A 215 20.87 -7.48 -10.67
C SER A 215 21.92 -6.80 -9.79
N GLU A 216 21.57 -6.54 -8.54
CA GLU A 216 22.46 -5.98 -7.52
C GLU A 216 22.63 -6.95 -6.35
N ARG A 217 23.70 -6.78 -5.57
CA ARG A 217 24.00 -7.62 -4.39
C ARG A 217 23.39 -6.98 -3.14
N TYR A 218 22.50 -7.71 -2.49
CA TYR A 218 21.81 -7.26 -1.29
C TYR A 218 22.30 -8.02 -0.06
N ASN A 219 22.63 -7.31 1.02
CA ASN A 219 22.99 -7.91 2.30
C ASN A 219 21.73 -8.35 3.09
N SER A 220 20.84 -9.10 2.44
CA SER A 220 19.51 -9.44 2.95
C SER A 220 19.50 -10.41 4.14
N HIS A 221 20.67 -10.73 4.70
CA HIS A 221 20.85 -11.49 5.94
C HIS A 221 20.88 -10.59 7.18
N LEU A 222 21.16 -9.29 7.01
CA LEU A 222 21.16 -8.30 8.08
C LEU A 222 19.77 -7.69 8.24
N VAL A 223 19.20 -7.27 7.11
CA VAL A 223 17.87 -6.66 7.03
C VAL A 223 17.16 -7.28 5.82
N PRO A 224 15.94 -7.82 5.98
CA PRO A 224 15.14 -8.26 4.85
C PRO A 224 14.97 -7.16 3.82
N GLU A 225 14.99 -7.52 2.54
CA GLU A 225 14.74 -6.61 1.43
C GLU A 225 13.28 -6.73 1.01
N ASP A 226 12.63 -5.60 0.73
CA ASP A 226 11.31 -5.55 0.11
C ASP A 226 11.27 -4.51 -1.00
N GLY A 227 10.34 -4.72 -1.94
CA GLY A 227 10.17 -3.82 -3.06
C GLY A 227 8.91 -4.13 -3.85
N SER A 228 8.60 -3.25 -4.79
CA SER A 228 7.52 -3.47 -5.73
C SER A 228 7.74 -2.71 -7.03
N TYR A 229 7.07 -3.17 -8.08
CA TYR A 229 7.12 -2.60 -9.41
C TYR A 229 5.73 -2.61 -10.04
N THR A 230 5.35 -1.50 -10.68
CA THR A 230 4.10 -1.43 -11.45
C THR A 230 4.37 -1.97 -12.85
N CYS A 231 3.76 -3.10 -13.17
CA CYS A 231 3.80 -3.72 -14.49
C CYS A 231 2.94 -2.91 -15.47
N GLU A 232 3.51 -1.88 -16.09
CA GLU A 232 2.78 -0.96 -16.99
C GLU A 232 2.26 -1.66 -18.24
N GLU A 233 2.95 -2.69 -18.72
CA GLU A 233 2.58 -3.46 -19.92
C GLU A 233 2.42 -4.95 -19.62
N PRO A 234 1.52 -5.66 -20.35
CA PRO A 234 1.45 -7.11 -20.30
C PRO A 234 2.75 -7.78 -20.78
N GLY A 235 3.13 -8.88 -20.14
CA GLY A 235 4.34 -9.62 -20.47
C GLY A 235 4.76 -10.59 -19.39
N ILE A 236 5.88 -11.26 -19.59
CA ILE A 236 6.45 -12.19 -18.61
C ILE A 236 7.54 -11.46 -17.83
N TYR A 237 7.22 -11.13 -16.58
CA TYR A 237 8.14 -10.52 -15.63
C TYR A 237 8.91 -11.62 -14.89
N VAL A 238 10.23 -11.51 -14.86
CA VAL A 238 11.12 -12.52 -14.28
C VAL A 238 11.78 -11.96 -13.03
N VAL A 239 11.43 -12.52 -11.88
CA VAL A 239 12.15 -12.28 -10.62
C VAL A 239 13.32 -13.25 -10.55
N ARG A 240 14.53 -12.73 -10.37
CA ARG A 240 15.74 -13.56 -10.34
C ARG A 240 16.54 -13.36 -9.06
N PHE A 241 16.84 -14.47 -8.39
CA PHE A 241 17.84 -14.56 -7.34
C PHE A 241 19.14 -15.14 -7.92
N ASP A 242 20.24 -14.42 -7.78
CA ASP A 242 21.51 -14.73 -8.42
C ASP A 242 22.60 -15.09 -7.41
N ASN A 243 23.18 -16.29 -7.55
CA ASN A 243 24.34 -16.76 -6.81
C ASN A 243 25.51 -17.14 -7.75
N THR A 244 25.51 -16.62 -8.98
CA THR A 244 26.54 -16.93 -9.99
C THR A 244 27.92 -16.43 -9.60
N TYR A 245 28.00 -15.41 -8.75
CA TYR A 245 29.27 -14.84 -8.27
C TYR A 245 29.91 -15.63 -7.12
N SER A 246 29.19 -16.55 -6.46
CA SER A 246 29.78 -17.34 -5.36
C SER A 246 30.48 -18.57 -5.88
N VAL A 247 31.74 -18.73 -5.45
CA VAL A 247 32.60 -19.85 -5.87
C VAL A 247 32.54 -21.03 -4.87
N LEU A 248 32.26 -20.76 -3.59
CA LEU A 248 32.41 -21.74 -2.52
C LEU A 248 31.10 -22.15 -1.86
N HIS A 249 30.09 -21.26 -1.83
CA HIS A 249 28.91 -21.45 -0.99
C HIS A 249 27.59 -21.39 -1.78
N SER A 250 26.68 -22.30 -1.44
CA SER A 250 25.27 -22.14 -1.76
C SER A 250 24.64 -21.09 -0.84
N LYS A 251 23.51 -20.53 -1.28
CA LYS A 251 22.78 -19.50 -0.53
C LYS A 251 21.35 -19.95 -0.30
N LYS A 252 20.92 -19.93 0.95
CA LYS A 252 19.53 -20.20 1.32
C LYS A 252 18.77 -18.88 1.37
N VAL A 253 17.67 -18.81 0.63
CA VAL A 253 16.87 -17.59 0.42
C VAL A 253 15.42 -17.91 0.77
N SER A 254 14.84 -17.12 1.66
CA SER A 254 13.42 -17.16 1.99
C SER A 254 12.74 -15.93 1.39
N PHE A 255 11.63 -16.11 0.68
CA PHE A 255 10.99 -15.01 -0.03
C PHE A 255 9.47 -15.19 -0.17
N THR A 256 8.80 -14.08 -0.44
CA THR A 256 7.40 -13.97 -0.88
C THR A 256 7.36 -13.04 -2.08
N VAL A 257 6.63 -13.41 -3.12
CA VAL A 257 6.39 -12.58 -4.30
C VAL A 257 4.92 -12.67 -4.67
N ASP A 258 4.24 -11.52 -4.71
CA ASP A 258 2.82 -11.42 -5.03
C ASP A 258 2.61 -10.56 -6.28
N VAL A 259 1.60 -10.92 -7.08
CA VAL A 259 1.05 -10.03 -8.11
C VAL A 259 -0.28 -9.47 -7.61
N LEU A 260 -0.31 -8.16 -7.39
CA LEU A 260 -1.50 -7.44 -6.97
C LEU A 260 -2.24 -6.92 -8.20
N LEU A 261 -3.49 -7.36 -8.35
CA LEU A 261 -4.36 -6.97 -9.45
C LEU A 261 -5.18 -5.74 -9.08
N PRO A 262 -5.42 -4.81 -10.03
CA PRO A 262 -6.43 -3.77 -9.87
C PRO A 262 -7.81 -4.38 -9.62
N GLU A 263 -8.66 -3.68 -8.88
CA GLU A 263 -10.05 -4.08 -8.74
C GLU A 263 -10.75 -4.26 -10.11
N GLY A 264 -11.59 -5.29 -10.23
CA GLY A 264 -12.29 -5.66 -11.47
C GLY A 264 -11.58 -6.71 -12.32
N HIS A 265 -10.30 -7.02 -12.04
CA HIS A 265 -9.51 -7.99 -12.81
C HIS A 265 -9.25 -9.31 -12.06
N THR A 266 -10.09 -9.67 -11.08
CA THR A 266 -10.02 -10.94 -10.34
C THR A 266 -10.53 -12.10 -11.19
N GLY A 267 -9.85 -12.39 -12.30
CA GLY A 267 -9.95 -13.69 -12.99
C GLY A 267 -9.04 -14.68 -12.27
N LYS A 268 -9.57 -15.87 -11.93
CA LYS A 268 -8.78 -16.98 -11.42
C LYS A 268 -7.59 -17.23 -12.36
N GLN A 269 -6.36 -17.02 -11.89
CA GLN A 269 -5.22 -17.71 -12.49
C GLN A 269 -5.39 -19.19 -12.14
N ALA A 270 -5.49 -20.02 -13.18
CA ALA A 270 -5.53 -21.47 -13.08
C ALA A 270 -4.13 -22.04 -12.79
#